data_AF-A0A952I5U7-F1
#
_entry.id   AF-A0A952I5U7-F1
#
_cell.length_a   1.000
_cell.length_b   1.000
_cell.length_c   1.000
_cell.angle_alpha   90.00
_cell.angle_beta   90.00
_cell.angle_gamma   90.00
#
_symmetry.space_group_name_H-M   'P 1'
#
loop_
_entity.id
_entity.type
_entity.pdbx_description
1 polymer ?
#
loop_
_entity_poly.entity_id
_entity_poly.type
_entity_poly.pdbx_seq_one_letter_code
_entity_poly.pdbx_strand_id
1 'polypeptide(L)'
;EHDFGDRDRDSAFDFMQLRFAEQGHKLPILFKQYAACYEAGGFQTIVFSVDPDFGDCLDGLCMGDISKLKQGKRRRYFTDPASQQA
;
A
#
# COMPACT_ATOMS: atom_id res chain seq x y z
N GLU A 1 -18.81 13.47 0.70
CA GLU A 1 -18.21 12.20 0.25
C GLU A 1 -17.21 12.40 -0.91
N HIS A 2 -16.16 13.21 -0.71
CA HIS A 2 -15.08 13.37 -1.72
C HIS A 2 -13.68 13.44 -1.06
N ASP A 3 -13.56 12.97 0.18
CA ASP A 3 -12.36 13.17 0.99
C ASP A 3 -11.16 12.35 0.47
N PHE A 4 -11.46 11.20 -0.13
CA PHE A 4 -10.51 10.27 -0.74
C PHE A 4 -10.55 10.43 -2.27
N GLY A 5 -9.89 11.48 -2.79
CA GLY A 5 -9.82 11.82 -4.23
C GLY A 5 -8.47 11.48 -4.88
N ASP A 6 -8.17 12.14 -6.02
CA ASP A 6 -6.94 12.02 -6.85
C ASP A 6 -5.68 12.59 -6.15
N ARG A 7 -5.38 12.11 -4.94
CA ARG A 7 -4.16 12.45 -4.20
C ARG A 7 -3.01 11.58 -4.68
N ASP A 8 -1.83 12.17 -4.84
CA ASP A 8 -0.61 11.38 -5.00
C ASP A 8 -0.31 10.59 -3.71
N ARG A 9 0.60 9.63 -3.80
CA ARG A 9 0.92 8.72 -2.69
C ARG A 9 1.25 9.46 -1.39
N ASP A 10 2.06 10.50 -1.45
CA ASP A 10 2.60 11.14 -0.26
C ASP A 10 1.52 12.02 0.38
N SER A 11 0.78 12.78 -0.42
CA SER A 11 -0.36 13.57 0.08
C SER A 11 -1.53 12.71 0.58
N ALA A 12 -1.76 11.52 -0.01
CA ALA A 12 -2.73 10.55 0.48
C ALA A 12 -2.31 9.97 1.84
N PHE A 13 -1.03 9.64 2.01
CA PHE A 13 -0.53 9.12 3.28
C PHE A 13 -0.64 10.16 4.40
N ASP A 14 -0.25 11.41 4.15
CA ASP A 14 -0.35 12.49 5.14
C ASP A 14 -1.81 12.77 5.53
N PHE A 15 -2.72 12.74 4.56
CA PHE A 15 -4.15 12.87 4.80
C PHE A 15 -4.68 11.75 5.71
N MET A 16 -4.38 10.48 5.39
CA MET A 16 -4.79 9.34 6.22
C MET A 16 -4.17 9.41 7.62
N GLN A 17 -2.91 9.82 7.72
CA GLN A 17 -2.21 9.96 9.00
C GLN A 17 -2.85 11.02 9.89
N LEU A 18 -3.28 12.16 9.31
CA LEU A 18 -4.03 13.18 10.03
C LEU A 18 -5.38 12.65 10.54
N ARG A 19 -6.15 11.99 9.67
CA ARG A 19 -7.46 11.42 10.02
C ARG A 19 -7.37 10.37 11.13
N PHE A 20 -6.37 9.49 11.08
CA PHE A 20 -6.15 8.51 12.14
C PHE A 20 -5.77 9.19 13.46
N ALA A 21 -4.93 10.23 13.40
CA ALA A 21 -4.51 10.98 14.59
C ALA A 21 -5.68 11.72 15.26
N GLU A 22 -6.61 12.27 14.46
CA GLU A 22 -7.87 12.88 14.97
C GLU A 22 -8.71 11.87 15.76
N GLN A 23 -8.61 10.57 15.45
CA GLN A 23 -9.28 9.48 16.16
C GLN A 23 -8.42 8.86 17.28
N GLY A 24 -7.26 9.45 17.61
CA GLY A 24 -6.35 8.92 18.64
C GLY A 24 -5.55 7.69 18.22
N HIS A 25 -5.53 7.37 16.92
CA HIS A 25 -4.80 6.24 16.37
C HIS A 25 -3.60 6.68 15.52
N LYS A 26 -2.65 5.76 15.32
CA LYS A 26 -1.52 5.97 14.41
C LYS A 26 -1.68 5.09 13.19
N LEU A 27 -1.57 5.69 12.00
CA LEU A 27 -1.54 4.93 10.77
C LEU A 27 -0.30 4.01 10.74
N PRO A 28 -0.46 2.69 10.52
CA PRO A 28 0.67 1.78 10.45
C PRO A 28 1.62 2.13 9.31
N ILE A 29 2.93 2.15 9.60
CA ILE A 29 3.97 2.53 8.62
C ILE A 29 4.01 1.59 7.41
N LEU A 30 3.50 0.36 7.55
CA LEU A 30 3.40 -0.62 6.47
C LEU A 30 2.62 -0.09 5.26
N PHE A 31 1.58 0.73 5.46
CA PHE A 31 0.84 1.36 4.35
C PHE A 31 1.77 2.19 3.45
N LYS A 32 2.68 2.97 4.05
CA LYS A 32 3.69 3.74 3.30
C LYS A 32 4.67 2.82 2.57
N GLN A 33 5.08 1.73 3.23
CA GLN A 33 6.06 0.79 2.68
C GLN A 33 5.50 -0.01 1.51
N TYR A 34 4.23 -0.41 1.55
CA TYR A 34 3.58 -1.12 0.44
C TYR A 34 3.51 -0.24 -0.80
N ALA A 35 3.04 1.00 -0.66
CA ALA A 35 3.01 1.94 -1.78
C ALA A 35 4.42 2.29 -2.31
N ALA A 36 5.43 2.33 -1.43
CA ALA A 36 6.80 2.64 -1.81
C ALA A 36 7.49 1.54 -2.65
N CYS A 37 6.93 0.34 -2.73
CA CYS A 37 7.45 -0.75 -3.58
C CYS A 37 7.21 -0.52 -5.08
N TYR A 38 6.28 0.36 -5.43
CA TYR A 38 5.83 0.59 -6.79
C TYR A 38 6.24 1.98 -7.29
N GLU A 39 6.35 2.10 -8.60
CA GLU A 39 6.37 3.38 -9.31
C GLU A 39 5.01 4.08 -9.20
N ALA A 40 4.95 5.36 -9.60
CA ALA A 40 3.72 6.15 -9.55
C ALA A 40 2.56 5.44 -10.28
N GLY A 41 1.40 5.38 -9.62
CA GLY A 41 0.22 4.69 -10.14
C GLY A 41 0.34 3.16 -10.25
N GLY A 42 1.32 2.55 -9.58
CA GLY A 42 1.44 1.09 -9.45
C GLY A 42 0.88 0.50 -8.16
N PHE A 43 0.36 1.34 -7.26
CA PHE A 43 -0.28 0.91 -6.02
C PHE A 43 -1.54 1.73 -5.77
N GLN A 44 -2.61 1.07 -5.38
CA GLN A 44 -3.89 1.69 -5.03
C GLN A 44 -4.47 1.02 -3.79
N THR A 45 -5.02 1.82 -2.89
CA THR A 45 -5.90 1.33 -1.83
C THR A 45 -7.33 1.48 -2.31
N ILE A 46 -8.11 0.40 -2.27
CA ILE A 46 -9.44 0.35 -2.89
C ILE A 46 -10.53 0.57 -1.84
N VAL A 47 -10.53 -0.21 -0.77
CA VAL A 47 -11.57 -0.15 0.25
C VAL A 47 -11.02 -0.58 1.61
N PHE A 48 -11.63 -0.06 2.67
CA PHE A 48 -11.44 -0.55 4.03
C PHE A 48 -12.75 -1.16 4.55
N SER A 49 -12.65 -2.24 5.30
CA SER A 49 -13.78 -2.90 5.95
C SER A 49 -13.43 -3.26 7.38
N VAL A 50 -14.44 -3.40 8.23
CA VAL A 50 -14.32 -4.05 9.53
C VAL A 50 -14.84 -5.47 9.38
N ASP A 51 -14.07 -6.46 9.80
CA ASP A 51 -14.46 -7.88 9.78
C ASP A 51 -14.87 -8.34 11.20
N PRO A 52 -16.18 -8.52 11.46
CA PRO A 52 -16.67 -9.01 12.76
C PRO A 52 -16.24 -10.46 13.06
N ASP A 53 -16.07 -11.28 12.02
CA ASP A 53 -15.66 -12.68 12.17
C ASP A 53 -14.15 -12.80 12.47
N PHE A 54 -13.40 -11.71 12.28
CA PHE A 54 -11.99 -11.57 12.65
C PHE A 54 -11.79 -10.56 13.80
N GLY A 55 -12.71 -10.53 14.77
CA GLY A 55 -12.55 -9.76 16.01
C GLY A 55 -12.59 -8.25 15.82
N ASP A 56 -13.46 -7.78 14.93
CA ASP A 56 -13.61 -6.38 14.52
C ASP A 56 -12.30 -5.77 13.99
N CYS A 57 -11.51 -6.58 13.28
CA CYS A 57 -10.28 -6.12 12.65
C CYS A 57 -10.58 -5.14 11.51
N LEU A 58 -9.75 -4.11 11.38
CA LEU A 58 -9.76 -3.20 10.24
C LEU A 58 -8.91 -3.78 9.11
N ASP A 59 -9.56 -4.20 8.03
CA ASP A 59 -8.92 -4.73 6.83
C ASP A 59 -8.92 -3.71 5.69
N GLY A 60 -7.88 -3.76 4.87
CA GLY A 60 -7.72 -2.89 3.70
C GLY A 60 -7.43 -3.69 2.43
N LEU A 61 -8.26 -3.54 1.41
CA LEU A 61 -8.00 -4.08 0.08
C LEU A 61 -7.05 -3.14 -0.67
N CYS A 62 -5.88 -3.65 -1.03
CA CYS A 62 -4.89 -2.94 -1.82
C CYS A 62 -4.59 -3.69 -3.12
N MET A 63 -4.39 -2.96 -4.21
CA MET A 63 -4.01 -3.50 -5.51
C MET A 63 -2.64 -2.95 -5.93
N GLY A 64 -1.75 -3.85 -6.32
CA GLY A 64 -0.42 -3.53 -6.82
C GLY A 64 -0.21 -4.05 -8.25
N ASP A 65 0.25 -3.19 -9.15
CA ASP A 65 0.63 -3.56 -10.51
C ASP A 65 2.09 -4.04 -10.53
N ILE A 66 2.28 -5.35 -10.71
CA ILE A 66 3.60 -6.01 -10.73
C ILE A 66 4.50 -5.47 -11.86
N SER A 67 3.93 -4.98 -12.95
CA SER A 67 4.71 -4.36 -14.03
C SER A 67 5.37 -3.06 -13.60
N LYS A 68 4.80 -2.39 -12.59
CA LYS A 68 5.27 -1.12 -12.01
C LYS A 68 6.05 -1.29 -10.71
N LEU A 69 6.55 -2.48 -10.38
CA LEU A 69 7.47 -2.64 -9.26
C LEU A 69 8.79 -1.90 -9.53
N LYS A 70 9.31 -1.21 -8.51
CA LYS A 70 10.63 -0.60 -8.59
C LYS A 70 11.70 -1.63 -8.93
N GLN A 71 12.67 -1.25 -9.75
CA GLN A 71 13.70 -2.15 -10.29
C GLN A 71 14.39 -3.01 -9.22
N GLY A 72 14.72 -2.43 -8.07
CA GLY A 72 15.35 -3.17 -6.97
C GLY A 72 14.46 -4.28 -6.37
N LYS A 73 13.15 -4.03 -6.25
CA LYS A 73 12.18 -5.03 -5.78
C LYS A 73 11.93 -6.08 -6.85
N ARG A 74 11.78 -5.66 -8.11
CA ARG A 74 11.62 -6.57 -9.25
C ARG A 74 12.80 -7.53 -9.37
N ARG A 75 14.03 -7.03 -9.34
CA ARG A 75 15.24 -7.87 -9.37
C ARG A 75 15.32 -8.84 -8.19
N ARG A 76 14.92 -8.42 -6.98
CA ARG A 76 14.98 -9.28 -5.80
C ARG A 76 14.01 -10.47 -5.84
N TYR A 77 12.82 -10.27 -6.41
CA TYR A 77 11.73 -11.25 -6.32
C TYR A 77 11.40 -11.96 -7.63
N PHE A 78 11.82 -11.41 -8.77
CA PHE A 78 11.55 -11.95 -10.11
C PHE A 78 12.84 -12.34 -10.86
N THR A 79 13.96 -12.54 -10.15
CA THR A 79 15.14 -13.19 -10.75
C THR A 79 14.80 -14.61 -11.16
N ASP A 80 15.09 -14.91 -12.42
CA ASP A 80 14.88 -16.22 -13.03
C ASP A 80 15.69 -17.28 -12.26
N PRO A 81 15.08 -18.40 -11.81
CA PRO A 81 15.81 -19.51 -11.20
C PRO A 81 16.96 -20.05 -12.09
N ALA A 82 16.94 -19.81 -13.41
CA ALA A 82 18.05 -20.17 -14.30
C ALA A 82 19.34 -19.32 -14.10
N SER A 83 19.27 -18.20 -13.38
CA SER A 83 20.40 -17.28 -13.18
C SER A 83 21.36 -17.70 -12.05
N GLN A 84 21.11 -18.84 -11.39
CA GLN A 84 21.89 -19.33 -10.24
C GLN A 84 22.79 -20.55 -10.56
N GLN A 85 22.91 -20.95 -11.85
CA GLN A 85 23.71 -22.11 -12.27
C GLN A 85 24.96 -21.77 -13.13
N ALA A 86 25.45 -20.54 -13.11
CA ALA A 86 26.72 -20.17 -13.76
C ALA A 86 27.83 -19.92 -12.74
#